data_AF-A0A2L2YS82-F1
#
_entry.id   AF-A0A2L2YS82-F1
#
_cell.length_a   1.000
_cell.length_b   1.000
_cell.length_c   1.000
_cell.angle_alpha   90.00
_cell.angle_beta   90.00
_cell.angle_gamma   90.00
#
_symmetry.space_group_name_H-M   'P 1'
#
loop_
_entity.id
_entity.type
_entity.pdbx_description
1 polymer ?
#
loop_
_entity_poly.entity_id
_entity_poly.type
_entity_poly.pdbx_seq_one_letter_code
_entity_poly.pdbx_strand_id
1 'polypeptide(L)' 'MSKIQCGPVDEIQGDEMTRNIWDLIKEKLILPFLDIVIHCFYYSVIIRDATKDQVTVDCANAMKKYNVCVKCATITPD' A
#
# COMPACT_ATOMS: atom_id res chain seq x y z
N MET A 1 -23.47 -11.71 -6.89
CA MET A 1 -22.30 -12.62 -6.83
C MET A 1 -21.63 -12.41 -5.49
N SER A 2 -21.27 -13.47 -4.78
CA SER A 2 -20.45 -13.36 -3.56
C SER A 2 -19.02 -12.95 -3.94
N LYS A 3 -18.38 -12.13 -3.09
CA LYS A 3 -16.98 -11.74 -3.28
C LYS A 3 -16.06 -12.94 -3.06
N ILE A 4 -14.91 -12.94 -3.74
CA ILE A 4 -13.88 -13.98 -3.60
C ILE A 4 -13.12 -13.75 -2.30
N GLN A 5 -13.09 -14.76 -1.44
CA GLN A 5 -12.37 -14.71 -0.17
C GLN A 5 -10.86 -14.79 -0.41
N CYS A 6 -10.12 -13.84 0.17
CA CYS A 6 -8.68 -13.71 -0.02
C CYS A 6 -7.94 -13.64 1.33
N GLY A 7 -6.65 -14.01 1.32
CA GLY A 7 -5.76 -13.75 2.47
C GLY A 7 -5.45 -12.26 2.66
N PRO A 8 -4.89 -11.87 3.82
CA PRO A 8 -4.50 -10.49 4.08
C PRO A 8 -3.34 -10.04 3.18
N VAL A 9 -3.30 -8.76 2.86
CA VAL A 9 -2.23 -8.14 2.05
C VAL A 9 -1.82 -6.81 2.68
N ASP A 10 -0.52 -6.52 2.70
CA ASP A 10 0.01 -5.21 3.06
C ASP A 10 0.00 -4.26 1.86
N GLU A 11 -0.28 -2.98 2.11
CA GLU A 11 -0.33 -1.93 1.10
C GLU A 11 0.61 -0.79 1.50
N ILE A 12 1.48 -0.38 0.58
CA ILE A 12 2.25 0.87 0.69
C ILE A 12 1.61 1.91 -0.24
N GLN A 13 1.09 2.99 0.33
CA GLN A 13 0.58 4.11 -0.48
C GLN A 13 1.71 4.85 -1.19
N GLY A 14 1.38 5.43 -2.33
CA GLY A 14 2.32 6.16 -3.17
C GLY A 14 2.13 7.66 -3.08
N ASP A 15 2.83 8.36 -3.98
CA ASP A 15 2.79 9.81 -4.10
C ASP A 15 2.03 10.26 -5.37
N GLU A 16 1.55 11.51 -5.33
CA GLU A 16 1.00 12.25 -6.46
C GLU A 16 -0.09 11.51 -7.28
N MET A 17 0.05 11.45 -8.60
CA MET A 17 -0.95 10.89 -9.50
C MET A 17 -1.12 9.38 -9.31
N THR A 18 -0.04 8.67 -8.95
CA THR A 18 -0.08 7.21 -8.81
C THR A 18 -0.94 6.79 -7.63
N ARG A 19 -0.95 7.58 -6.54
CA ARG A 19 -1.88 7.39 -5.43
C ARG A 19 -3.34 7.50 -5.85
N ASN A 20 -3.68 8.55 -6.60
CA ASN A 20 -5.06 8.76 -7.08
C ASN A 20 -5.52 7.63 -7.99
N ILE A 21 -4.67 7.19 -8.93
CA ILE A 21 -4.97 6.06 -9.81
C ILE A 21 -5.12 4.78 -9.00
N TRP A 22 -4.27 4.57 -7.99
CA TRP A 22 -4.33 3.38 -7.15
C TRP A 22 -5.63 3.28 -6.34
N ASP A 23 -6.13 4.39 -5.81
CA ASP A 23 -7.44 4.42 -5.14
C ASP A 23 -8.57 4.07 -6.12
N LEU A 24 -8.54 4.60 -7.34
CA LEU A 24 -9.50 4.24 -8.40
C LEU A 24 -9.43 2.75 -8.79
N ILE A 25 -8.24 2.16 -8.87
CA ILE A 25 -8.05 0.74 -9.16
C ILE A 25 -8.68 -0.09 -8.03
N LYS A 26 -8.41 0.24 -6.77
CA LYS A 26 -9.00 -0.49 -5.64
C LYS A 26 -10.52 -0.45 -5.68
N GLU A 27 -11.08 0.75 -5.85
CA GLU A 27 -12.53 0.96 -5.84
C GLU A 27 -13.25 0.29 -7.01
N LYS A 28 -12.68 0.35 -8.22
CA LYS A 28 -13.36 -0.13 -9.43
C LYS A 28 -13.04 -1.57 -9.79
N LEU A 29 -11.83 -2.04 -9.46
CA LEU A 29 -11.28 -3.28 -10.01
C LEU A 29 -10.93 -4.34 -8.96
N ILE A 30 -10.84 -3.99 -7.67
CA ILE A 30 -10.43 -4.95 -6.63
C ILE A 30 -11.57 -5.18 -5.62
N LEU A 31 -11.94 -4.14 -4.85
CA LEU A 31 -12.91 -4.23 -3.75
C LEU A 31 -14.34 -4.65 -4.15
N PRO A 32 -14.81 -4.43 -5.38
CA PRO A 32 -16.10 -4.98 -5.82
C PRO A 32 -16.09 -6.51 -5.93
N PHE A 33 -14.92 -7.12 -6.16
CA PHE A 33 -14.79 -8.53 -6.51
C PHE A 33 -14.16 -9.37 -5.40
N LEU A 34 -13.27 -8.78 -4.59
CA LEU A 34 -12.53 -9.47 -3.53
C LEU A 34 -13.00 -9.04 -2.14
N ASP A 35 -13.11 -10.01 -1.24
CA ASP A 35 -13.20 -9.80 0.20
C ASP A 35 -11.80 -10.03 0.78
N ILE A 36 -11.11 -8.93 1.07
CA ILE A 36 -9.68 -8.90 1.37
C ILE A 36 -9.42 -7.93 2.52
N VAL A 37 -8.56 -8.34 3.45
CA VAL A 37 -8.07 -7.48 4.52
C VAL A 37 -6.80 -6.78 4.04
N ILE A 38 -6.83 -5.45 3.97
CA ILE A 38 -5.70 -4.64 3.52
C ILE A 38 -5.13 -3.87 4.71
N HIS A 39 -3.85 -4.09 4.99
CA HIS A 39 -3.09 -3.34 6.00
C HIS A 39 -2.36 -2.19 5.33
N CYS A 40 -2.88 -0.98 5.48
CA CYS A 40 -2.38 0.20 4.79
C CYS A 40 -1.28 0.92 5.59
N PHE A 41 -0.11 1.08 4.98
CA PHE A 41 0.99 1.89 5.46
C PHE A 41 1.06 3.19 4.66
N TYR A 42 0.93 4.31 5.37
CA TYR A 42 1.06 5.62 4.76
C TYR A 42 2.53 5.95 4.54
N TYR A 43 2.89 6.21 3.29
CA TYR A 43 4.29 6.21 2.88
C TYR A 43 4.51 7.34 1.86
N SER A 44 4.62 8.56 2.37
CA SER A 44 4.93 9.74 1.56
C SER A 44 6.36 10.19 1.75
N VAL A 45 6.87 11.00 0.82
CA VAL A 45 8.19 11.64 0.95
C VAL A 45 8.32 12.44 2.26
N ILE A 46 7.25 13.10 2.71
CA ILE A 46 7.24 13.91 3.94
C ILE A 46 7.46 13.03 5.19
N ILE A 47 6.82 11.86 5.25
CA ILE A 47 6.98 10.96 6.39
C ILE A 47 8.36 10.31 6.38
N ARG A 48 8.86 9.95 5.20
CA ARG A 48 10.22 9.42 5.06
C ARG A 48 11.25 10.42 5.54
N ASP A 49 11.14 11.69 5.15
CA ASP A 49 12.04 12.73 5.65
C ASP A 49 11.93 12.92 7.17
N ALA A 50 10.70 13.07 7.70
CA ALA A 50 10.45 13.26 9.13
C ALA A 50 10.97 12.10 10.01
N THR A 51 11.00 10.88 9.47
CA THR A 51 11.46 9.68 10.18
C THR A 51 12.89 9.28 9.86
N LYS A 52 13.64 10.08 9.08
CA LYS A 52 14.96 9.71 8.56
C LYS A 52 14.95 8.34 7.87
N ASP A 53 13.90 8.11 7.11
CA ASP A 53 13.58 6.90 6.35
C ASP A 53 13.38 5.63 7.19
N GLN A 54 13.29 5.72 8.52
CA GLN A 54 13.03 4.58 9.40
C GLN A 54 11.69 3.91 9.06
N VAL A 55 10.68 4.69 8.63
CA VAL A 55 9.39 4.17 8.18
C VAL A 55 9.52 3.14 7.05
N THR A 56 10.53 3.27 6.18
CA THR A 56 10.80 2.32 5.07
C THR A 56 11.26 0.97 5.61
N VAL A 57 12.16 0.98 6.58
CA VAL A 57 12.65 -0.24 7.25
C VAL A 57 11.52 -0.90 8.03
N ASP A 58 10.72 -0.12 8.76
CA ASP A 58 9.62 -0.63 9.56
C ASP A 58 8.53 -1.26 8.69
N CYS A 59 8.18 -0.60 7.58
CA CYS A 59 7.26 -1.14 6.58
C CYS A 59 7.78 -2.46 6.00
N ALA A 60 9.05 -2.50 5.58
CA ALA A 60 9.66 -3.73 5.05
C ALA A 60 9.67 -4.88 6.08
N ASN A 61 9.85 -4.58 7.36
CA ASN A 61 9.76 -5.59 8.42
C ASN A 61 8.32 -6.03 8.71
N ALA A 62 7.36 -5.10 8.68
CA ALA A 62 5.95 -5.42 8.85
C ALA A 62 5.44 -6.38 7.74
N MET A 63 5.90 -6.18 6.49
CA MET A 63 5.51 -7.00 5.34
C MET A 63 5.95 -8.46 5.43
N LYS A 64 6.98 -8.75 6.22
CA LYS A 64 7.40 -10.13 6.49
C LYS A 64 6.32 -10.92 7.22
N LYS A 65 5.38 -10.25 7.89
CA LYS A 65 4.29 -10.91 8.64
C LYS A 65 3.25 -11.54 7.73
N TYR A 66 2.87 -10.86 6.64
CA TYR A 66 1.78 -11.32 5.76
C TYR A 66 2.26 -11.79 4.37
N ASN A 67 3.57 -11.76 4.12
CA ASN A 67 4.27 -12.29 2.94
C ASN A 67 3.96 -11.60 1.60
N VAL A 68 2.81 -10.95 1.48
CA VAL A 68 2.35 -10.30 0.24
C VAL A 68 2.15 -8.82 0.50
N CYS A 69 2.84 -8.01 -0.30
CA CYS A 69 2.72 -6.56 -0.26
C CYS A 69 2.50 -6.01 -1.67
N VAL A 70 1.65 -4.99 -1.78
CA VAL A 70 1.50 -4.18 -2.99
C VAL A 70 2.02 -2.77 -2.71
N LYS A 71 2.89 -2.27 -3.58
CA LYS A 71 3.51 -0.95 -3.43
C LYS A 71 3.12 -0.04 -4.58
N CYS A 72 2.57 1.13 -4.25
CA CYS A 72 2.41 2.22 -5.21
C CYS A 72 3.73 3.02 -5.36
N ALA A 73 3.89 3.71 -6.50
CA ALA A 73 5.10 4.44 -6.81
C ALA A 73 5.31 5.62 -5.85
N THR A 74 6.56 5.89 -5.49
CA THR A 74 6.93 6.89 -4.48
C THR A 74 8.06 7.75 -5.01
N ILE A 75 8.08 9.03 -4.66
CA ILE A 75 9.13 9.97 -5.09
C ILE A 75 10.49 9.48 -4.56
N THR A 76 11.53 9.52 -5.39
CA THR A 76 12.91 9.45 -4.90
C THR A 76 13.46 10.87 -5.02
N PRO A 77 13.68 11.59 -3.91
CA PRO A 77 14.27 12.93 -3.96
C PRO A 77 15.65 12.89 -4.63
N ASP A 78 15.95 13.89 -5.43
CA ASP A 78 17.25 14.11 -6.06
C ASP A 78 18.29 14.70 -5.11
#